data_AF-A0A7C7VZG9-F1
#
_entry.id   AF-A0A7C7VZG9-F1
#
_cell.length_a   1.000
_cell.length_b   1.000
_cell.length_c   1.000
_cell.angle_alpha   90.00
_cell.angle_beta   90.00
_cell.angle_gamma   90.00
#
_symmetry.space_group_name_H-M   'P 1'
#
loop_
_entity.id
_entity.type
_entity.pdbx_description
1 polymer ?
#
loop_
_entity_poly.entity_id
_entity_poly.type
_entity_poly.pdbx_seq_one_letter_code
_entity_poly.pdbx_strand_id
1 'polypeptide(L)'
;ADQLHLDLWWRGLNIAQDAGTYLYNANPPWDNALTHTAVHNTVMVDNREQMTRAGRFLYLDWAQAEVIARERAAGGEWERIVARHNGYRRLGVIHQRSVTAHVDDHWVIEDRLGPSNPGNPASQHTARLHWLLPDWRYEIQNAARSIRIQSPQGWISIAISGQPLVNSVQLVRAGELLHGSGPVSPAWGWVSPTYNVKIPALSFAVTVTAALPIVFITKFTFPGPEETGQPHSS
;
A
#
# COMPACT_ATOMS: atom_id res chain seq x y z
N ALA A 1 -2.25 -12.98 -0.90
CA ALA A 1 -2.74 -12.75 0.47
C ALA A 1 -2.47 -11.30 0.86
N ASP A 2 -3.40 -10.66 1.54
CA ASP A 2 -3.52 -9.20 1.60
C ASP A 2 -3.99 -8.68 2.97
N GLN A 3 -3.66 -9.37 4.07
CA GLN A 3 -3.97 -8.86 5.41
C GLN A 3 -3.45 -7.43 5.60
N LEU A 4 -4.27 -6.63 6.28
CA LEU A 4 -4.11 -5.20 6.48
C LEU A 4 -4.07 -4.37 5.18
N HIS A 5 -4.60 -4.90 4.07
CA HIS A 5 -4.94 -4.09 2.90
C HIS A 5 -5.85 -2.91 3.31
N LEU A 6 -5.61 -1.75 2.72
CA LEU A 6 -6.44 -0.57 2.86
C LEU A 6 -7.02 -0.18 1.50
N ASP A 7 -8.35 -0.26 1.37
CA ASP A 7 -9.11 0.33 0.28
C ASP A 7 -9.61 1.71 0.73
N LEU A 8 -9.06 2.79 0.14
CA LEU A 8 -9.30 4.16 0.59
C LEU A 8 -10.19 4.91 -0.40
N TRP A 9 -11.39 5.26 0.03
CA TRP A 9 -12.34 6.05 -0.74
C TRP A 9 -12.47 7.46 -0.16
N TRP A 10 -12.44 8.47 -1.03
CA TRP A 10 -12.67 9.86 -0.68
C TRP A 10 -13.69 10.47 -1.63
N ARG A 11 -14.83 10.93 -1.09
CA ARG A 11 -15.92 11.58 -1.85
C ARG A 11 -16.34 10.81 -3.11
N GLY A 12 -16.48 9.49 -2.97
CA GLY A 12 -16.88 8.59 -4.08
C GLY A 12 -15.77 8.23 -5.06
N LEU A 13 -14.53 8.70 -4.84
CA LEU A 13 -13.37 8.32 -5.63
C LEU A 13 -12.57 7.26 -4.87
N ASN A 14 -12.22 6.14 -5.54
CA ASN A 14 -11.29 5.15 -4.98
C ASN A 14 -9.85 5.61 -5.25
N ILE A 15 -9.09 5.83 -4.18
CA ILE A 15 -7.76 6.47 -4.21
C ILE A 15 -6.66 5.44 -3.95
N ALA A 16 -6.85 4.53 -2.99
CA ALA A 16 -5.96 3.39 -2.80
C ALA A 16 -6.75 2.13 -3.15
N GLN A 17 -6.59 1.66 -4.39
CA GLN A 17 -7.47 0.67 -5.01
C GLN A 17 -7.09 -0.76 -4.61
N ASP A 18 -8.07 -1.66 -4.57
CA ASP A 18 -7.81 -3.10 -4.65
C ASP A 18 -7.45 -3.49 -6.09
N ALA A 19 -6.44 -4.35 -6.25
CA ALA A 19 -6.06 -4.90 -7.55
C ALA A 19 -7.16 -5.81 -8.13
N GLY A 20 -8.01 -6.40 -7.30
CA GLY A 20 -8.99 -7.40 -7.72
C GLY A 20 -8.32 -8.74 -8.07
N THR A 21 -9.00 -9.61 -8.83
CA THR A 21 -8.53 -10.99 -9.05
C THR A 21 -8.17 -11.34 -10.50
N TYR A 22 -8.66 -10.58 -11.48
CA TYR A 22 -8.47 -10.81 -12.93
C TYR A 22 -8.86 -12.21 -13.43
N LEU A 23 -7.91 -13.14 -13.47
CA LEU A 23 -8.08 -14.48 -14.01
C LEU A 23 -7.43 -15.52 -13.12
N TYR A 24 -8.18 -16.58 -12.82
CA TYR A 24 -7.70 -17.71 -12.03
C TYR A 24 -6.87 -18.73 -12.83
N ASN A 25 -6.97 -18.71 -14.16
CA ASN A 25 -6.45 -19.78 -15.06
C ASN A 25 -5.74 -19.21 -16.31
N ALA A 26 -5.20 -17.99 -16.24
CA ALA A 26 -4.50 -17.41 -17.38
C ALA A 26 -3.10 -18.02 -17.55
N ASN A 27 -2.51 -17.86 -18.73
CA ASN A 27 -1.10 -18.17 -18.91
C ASN A 27 -0.22 -17.27 -18.02
N PRO A 28 0.93 -17.76 -17.53
CA PRO A 28 1.91 -16.92 -16.85
C PRO A 28 2.22 -15.65 -17.68
N PRO A 29 2.40 -14.48 -17.03
CA PRO A 29 2.45 -14.27 -15.58
C PRO A 29 1.08 -14.10 -14.91
N TRP A 30 -0.03 -14.23 -15.65
CA TRP A 30 -1.37 -13.79 -15.21
C TRP A 30 -2.17 -14.80 -14.38
N ASP A 31 -1.65 -16.00 -14.14
CA ASP A 31 -2.28 -17.01 -13.29
C ASP A 31 -2.35 -16.51 -11.83
N ASN A 32 -3.49 -15.91 -11.46
CA ASN A 32 -3.72 -15.31 -10.14
C ASN A 32 -2.71 -14.22 -9.76
N ALA A 33 -2.17 -13.53 -10.75
CA ALA A 33 -1.19 -12.45 -10.58
C ALA A 33 -1.62 -11.37 -9.57
N LEU A 34 -2.93 -11.07 -9.53
CA LEU A 34 -3.47 -10.00 -8.70
C LEU A 34 -3.83 -10.47 -7.28
N THR A 35 -3.55 -11.73 -6.93
CA THR A 35 -3.75 -12.25 -5.57
C THR A 35 -2.51 -12.09 -4.67
N HIS A 36 -1.40 -11.61 -5.24
CA HIS A 36 -0.10 -11.51 -4.58
C HIS A 36 -0.01 -10.29 -3.67
N THR A 37 0.62 -10.43 -2.49
CA THR A 37 0.79 -9.30 -1.54
C THR A 37 1.38 -8.05 -2.20
N ALA A 38 2.30 -8.22 -3.15
CA ALA A 38 3.03 -7.13 -3.80
C ALA A 38 2.15 -6.13 -4.59
N VAL A 39 0.92 -6.51 -4.96
CA VAL A 39 -0.01 -5.64 -5.71
C VAL A 39 -1.07 -4.98 -4.84
N HIS A 40 -1.14 -5.31 -3.54
CA HIS A 40 -2.13 -4.74 -2.63
C HIS A 40 -1.53 -3.61 -1.78
N ASN A 41 -2.41 -2.76 -1.24
CA ASN A 41 -2.07 -1.64 -0.36
C ASN A 41 -1.62 -2.11 1.02
N THR A 42 -0.46 -2.75 1.14
CA THR A 42 0.09 -3.30 2.40
C THR A 42 1.61 -3.43 2.31
N VAL A 43 2.24 -3.99 3.34
CA VAL A 43 3.70 -4.20 3.38
C VAL A 43 4.06 -5.65 3.03
N MET A 44 5.03 -5.81 2.15
CA MET A 44 5.68 -7.08 1.82
C MET A 44 7.06 -7.17 2.49
N VAL A 45 7.40 -8.32 3.06
CA VAL A 45 8.69 -8.57 3.75
C VAL A 45 9.48 -9.65 3.02
N ASP A 46 10.75 -9.37 2.72
CA ASP A 46 11.73 -10.25 2.06
C ASP A 46 11.21 -10.92 0.78
N ASN A 47 10.37 -10.19 0.03
CA ASN A 47 9.69 -10.69 -1.17
C ASN A 47 8.91 -11.99 -0.92
N ARG A 48 8.32 -12.14 0.27
CA ARG A 48 7.49 -13.28 0.65
C ARG A 48 6.03 -12.89 0.76
N GLU A 49 5.14 -13.80 0.36
CA GLU A 49 3.71 -13.70 0.61
C GLU A 49 3.38 -13.79 2.09
N GLN A 50 2.27 -13.21 2.52
CA GLN A 50 1.82 -13.34 3.92
C GLN A 50 1.36 -14.76 4.30
N MET A 51 0.96 -15.57 3.32
CA MET A 51 0.49 -16.95 3.49
C MET A 51 1.12 -17.85 2.43
N THR A 52 1.27 -19.13 2.72
CA THR A 52 1.86 -20.09 1.77
C THR A 52 0.77 -20.54 0.81
N ARG A 53 0.95 -20.31 -0.49
CA ARG A 53 0.01 -20.81 -1.51
C ARG A 53 0.39 -22.23 -1.90
N ALA A 54 -0.47 -23.20 -1.59
CA ALA A 54 -0.26 -24.63 -1.88
C ALA A 54 -1.09 -25.15 -3.06
N GLY A 55 -1.96 -24.30 -3.61
CA GLY A 55 -2.74 -24.58 -4.80
C GLY A 55 -3.50 -23.35 -5.26
N ARG A 56 -4.31 -23.51 -6.31
CA ARG A 56 -5.06 -22.40 -6.89
C ARG A 56 -5.97 -21.70 -5.88
N PHE A 57 -6.63 -22.51 -5.05
CA PHE A 57 -7.60 -22.08 -4.04
C PHE A 57 -7.18 -22.45 -2.61
N LEU A 58 -5.96 -22.96 -2.43
CA LEU A 58 -5.50 -23.46 -1.14
C LEU A 58 -4.35 -22.60 -0.61
N TYR A 59 -4.60 -22.00 0.55
CA TYR A 59 -3.58 -21.36 1.37
C TYR A 59 -3.29 -22.22 2.61
N LEU A 60 -2.03 -22.27 2.97
CA LEU A 60 -1.49 -22.83 4.20
C LEU A 60 -0.87 -21.70 5.03
N ASP A 61 -0.51 -22.01 6.27
CA ASP A 61 0.12 -21.06 7.20
C ASP A 61 -0.66 -19.77 7.40
N TRP A 62 -2.00 -19.89 7.42
CA TRP A 62 -2.95 -18.78 7.51
C TRP A 62 -2.47 -17.69 8.48
N ALA A 63 -2.27 -16.49 7.93
CA ALA A 63 -1.96 -15.32 8.72
C ALA A 63 -3.20 -14.97 9.54
N GLN A 64 -3.02 -14.86 10.85
CA GLN A 64 -4.06 -14.39 11.77
C GLN A 64 -3.88 -12.89 11.93
N ALA A 65 -5.00 -12.16 11.87
CA ALA A 65 -5.05 -10.72 12.09
C ALA A 65 -6.00 -10.40 13.24
N GLU A 66 -5.68 -9.34 13.99
CA GLU A 66 -6.50 -8.87 15.09
C GLU A 66 -6.50 -7.34 15.15
N VAL A 67 -7.64 -6.76 15.53
CA VAL A 67 -7.75 -5.33 15.87
C VAL A 67 -7.29 -5.18 17.32
N ILE A 68 -6.24 -4.37 17.53
CA ILE A 68 -5.65 -4.17 18.85
C ILE A 68 -6.11 -2.88 19.52
N ALA A 69 -6.56 -1.89 18.75
CA ALA A 69 -7.10 -0.64 19.30
C ALA A 69 -8.11 0.02 18.36
N ARG A 70 -9.07 0.72 18.96
CA ARG A 70 -9.97 1.68 18.33
C ARG A 70 -9.99 2.92 19.21
N GLU A 71 -9.66 4.05 18.63
CA GLU A 71 -9.46 5.29 19.36
C GLU A 71 -10.10 6.45 18.62
N ARG A 72 -10.41 7.51 19.36
CA ARG A 72 -10.92 8.76 18.80
C ARG A 72 -10.42 9.93 19.65
N ALA A 73 -10.22 11.06 19.02
CA ALA A 73 -9.98 12.31 19.74
C ALA A 73 -11.22 12.69 20.57
N ALA A 74 -11.03 13.31 21.72
CA ALA A 74 -12.15 13.74 22.57
C ALA A 74 -13.02 14.81 21.88
N GLY A 75 -12.44 15.68 21.06
CA GLY A 75 -13.15 16.68 20.26
C GLY A 75 -13.62 16.17 18.89
N GLY A 76 -13.40 14.89 18.57
CA GLY A 76 -13.82 14.29 17.31
C GLY A 76 -12.93 14.65 16.11
N GLU A 77 -11.75 15.24 16.32
CA GLU A 77 -10.84 15.69 15.26
C GLU A 77 -10.24 14.54 14.46
N TRP A 78 -10.16 13.34 15.04
CA TRP A 78 -9.72 12.14 14.35
C TRP A 78 -10.30 10.86 14.94
N GLU A 79 -10.36 9.82 14.11
CA GLU A 79 -10.61 8.43 14.51
C GLU A 79 -9.46 7.54 14.04
N ARG A 80 -9.11 6.53 14.86
CA ARG A 80 -7.98 5.64 14.61
C ARG A 80 -8.34 4.19 14.85
N ILE A 81 -7.94 3.32 13.93
CA ILE A 81 -7.95 1.87 14.11
C ILE A 81 -6.54 1.34 14.01
N VAL A 82 -6.19 0.42 14.91
CA VAL A 82 -4.89 -0.27 14.89
C VAL A 82 -5.14 -1.76 14.84
N ALA A 83 -4.50 -2.43 13.88
CA ALA A 83 -4.58 -3.86 13.71
C ALA A 83 -3.20 -4.44 13.39
N ARG A 84 -2.99 -5.72 13.70
CA ARG A 84 -1.74 -6.42 13.39
C ARG A 84 -2.00 -7.82 12.85
N HIS A 85 -1.04 -8.38 12.13
CA HIS A 85 -1.10 -9.77 11.68
C HIS A 85 0.26 -10.48 11.79
N ASN A 86 0.21 -11.82 11.84
CA ASN A 86 1.37 -12.68 12.03
C ASN A 86 1.83 -13.43 10.77
N GLY A 87 1.50 -12.91 9.57
CA GLY A 87 1.79 -13.57 8.29
C GLY A 87 3.29 -13.74 8.00
N TYR A 88 4.14 -12.97 8.67
CA TYR A 88 5.59 -13.03 8.56
C TYR A 88 6.27 -13.66 9.79
N ARG A 89 5.53 -14.38 10.65
CA ARG A 89 6.08 -15.02 11.86
C ARG A 89 7.26 -15.96 11.57
N ARG A 90 7.28 -16.61 10.40
CA ARG A 90 8.39 -17.47 9.94
C ARG A 90 9.68 -16.70 9.62
N LEU A 91 9.56 -15.40 9.38
CA LEU A 91 10.68 -14.45 9.24
C LEU A 91 10.99 -13.75 10.57
N GLY A 92 10.27 -14.06 11.66
CA GLY A 92 10.41 -13.36 12.92
C GLY A 92 9.74 -11.99 12.95
N VAL A 93 8.78 -11.70 12.07
CA VAL A 93 8.18 -10.36 11.92
C VAL A 93 6.67 -10.36 12.22
N ILE A 94 6.21 -9.35 12.95
CA ILE A 94 4.81 -8.94 13.09
C ILE A 94 4.63 -7.62 12.35
N HIS A 95 3.57 -7.53 11.55
CA HIS A 95 3.18 -6.30 10.86
C HIS A 95 1.95 -5.71 11.54
N GLN A 96 2.05 -4.47 11.96
CA GLN A 96 0.98 -3.68 12.55
C GLN A 96 0.71 -2.46 11.65
N ARG A 97 -0.56 -2.18 11.39
CA ARG A 97 -1.02 -0.97 10.71
C ARG A 97 -1.93 -0.17 11.63
N SER A 98 -1.65 1.13 11.72
CA SER A 98 -2.57 2.13 12.26
C SER A 98 -3.10 2.97 11.11
N VAL A 99 -4.41 3.19 11.07
CA VAL A 99 -5.06 4.10 10.11
C VAL A 99 -5.78 5.17 10.92
N THR A 100 -5.36 6.42 10.75
CA THR A 100 -5.98 7.59 11.38
C THR A 100 -6.62 8.45 10.30
N ALA A 101 -7.93 8.69 10.42
CA ALA A 101 -8.67 9.60 9.57
C ALA A 101 -8.95 10.90 10.33
N HIS A 102 -8.63 12.03 9.73
CA HIS A 102 -8.85 13.36 10.30
C HIS A 102 -10.02 14.07 9.60
N VAL A 103 -10.69 14.97 10.32
CA VAL A 103 -11.88 15.70 9.83
C VAL A 103 -11.58 16.72 8.73
N ASP A 104 -10.35 17.18 8.60
CA ASP A 104 -9.85 18.11 7.58
C ASP A 104 -9.34 17.39 6.32
N ASP A 105 -9.93 16.24 6.00
CA ASP A 105 -9.63 15.47 4.79
C ASP A 105 -8.13 15.14 4.64
N HIS A 106 -7.50 14.66 5.73
CA HIS A 106 -6.20 14.00 5.64
C HIS A 106 -6.17 12.69 6.42
N TRP A 107 -5.33 11.76 5.94
CA TRP A 107 -5.20 10.43 6.51
C TRP A 107 -3.74 10.13 6.80
N VAL A 108 -3.49 9.52 7.95
CA VAL A 108 -2.16 9.07 8.37
C VAL A 108 -2.20 7.57 8.59
N ILE A 109 -1.38 6.86 7.81
CA ILE A 109 -1.21 5.42 7.91
C ILE A 109 0.19 5.16 8.44
N GLU A 110 0.29 4.49 9.59
CA GLU A 110 1.55 4.01 10.14
C GLU A 110 1.63 2.49 9.97
N ASP A 111 2.64 2.02 9.25
CA ASP A 111 2.98 0.61 9.14
C ASP A 111 4.23 0.33 9.96
N ARG A 112 4.12 -0.52 10.97
CA ARG A 112 5.23 -0.93 11.85
C ARG A 112 5.50 -2.42 11.69
N LEU A 113 6.73 -2.74 11.30
CA LEU A 113 7.28 -4.08 11.36
C LEU A 113 8.11 -4.21 12.63
N GLY A 114 7.72 -5.13 13.51
CA GLY A 114 8.42 -5.43 14.75
C GLY A 114 8.78 -6.91 14.87
N PRO A 115 9.68 -7.26 15.80
CA PRO A 115 10.03 -8.66 16.03
C PRO A 115 8.82 -9.43 16.58
N SER A 116 8.60 -10.66 16.10
CA SER A 116 7.58 -11.56 16.64
C SER A 116 7.98 -12.18 17.98
N ASN A 117 9.28 -12.19 18.28
CA ASN A 117 9.82 -12.56 19.58
C ASN A 117 10.82 -11.47 20.03
N PRO A 118 10.59 -10.78 21.17
CA PRO A 118 11.48 -9.73 21.66
C PRO A 118 12.94 -10.17 21.88
N GLY A 119 13.19 -11.48 22.05
CA GLY A 119 14.54 -12.03 22.26
C GLY A 119 15.44 -12.08 21.02
N ASN A 120 14.94 -11.72 19.82
CA ASN A 120 15.75 -11.70 18.59
C ASN A 120 15.47 -10.44 17.73
N PRO A 121 15.89 -9.24 18.17
CA PRO A 121 15.53 -7.98 17.53
C PRO A 121 16.43 -7.57 16.34
N ALA A 122 17.53 -8.28 16.09
CA ALA A 122 18.60 -7.80 15.21
C ALA A 122 18.55 -8.34 13.76
N SER A 123 17.46 -8.99 13.34
CA SER A 123 17.34 -9.49 11.97
C SER A 123 17.10 -8.35 10.98
N GLN A 124 17.92 -8.30 9.93
CA GLN A 124 17.75 -7.38 8.81
C GLN A 124 16.69 -7.92 7.85
N HIS A 125 15.77 -7.06 7.43
CA HIS A 125 14.72 -7.38 6.48
C HIS A 125 14.61 -6.32 5.39
N THR A 126 14.13 -6.73 4.22
CA THR A 126 13.68 -5.85 3.16
C THR A 126 12.17 -5.71 3.22
N ALA A 127 11.67 -4.51 3.49
CA ALA A 127 10.26 -4.20 3.56
C ALA A 127 9.86 -3.30 2.37
N ARG A 128 8.81 -3.69 1.65
CA ARG A 128 8.23 -2.92 0.54
C ARG A 128 6.81 -2.52 0.90
N LEU A 129 6.59 -1.23 1.15
CA LEU A 129 5.26 -0.63 1.26
C LEU A 129 4.75 -0.29 -0.13
N HIS A 130 3.50 -0.62 -0.42
CA HIS A 130 2.89 -0.40 -1.73
C HIS A 130 1.54 0.30 -1.61
N TRP A 131 1.25 1.17 -2.59
CA TRP A 131 -0.02 1.82 -2.84
C TRP A 131 -0.38 1.71 -4.33
N LEU A 132 -1.58 1.24 -4.63
CA LEU A 132 -2.16 1.15 -5.96
C LEU A 132 -3.11 2.34 -6.15
N LEU A 133 -2.71 3.29 -6.99
CA LEU A 133 -3.41 4.55 -7.19
C LEU A 133 -4.08 4.59 -8.58
N PRO A 134 -5.14 5.39 -8.78
CA PRO A 134 -5.74 5.61 -10.10
C PRO A 134 -4.73 5.99 -11.17
N ASP A 135 -4.95 5.54 -12.41
CA ASP A 135 -4.18 5.98 -13.59
C ASP A 135 -4.58 7.40 -14.02
N TRP A 136 -4.32 8.35 -13.14
CA TRP A 136 -4.50 9.78 -13.37
C TRP A 136 -3.16 10.45 -13.69
N ARG A 137 -3.23 11.71 -14.15
CA ARG A 137 -2.03 12.54 -14.28
C ARG A 137 -1.34 12.62 -12.92
N TYR A 138 -0.02 12.44 -12.91
CA TYR A 138 0.77 12.45 -11.70
C TYR A 138 2.00 13.33 -11.80
N GLU A 139 2.53 13.73 -10.65
CA GLU A 139 3.81 14.43 -10.48
C GLU A 139 4.58 13.79 -9.34
N ILE A 140 5.82 13.35 -9.60
CA ILE A 140 6.74 12.92 -8.53
C ILE A 140 7.34 14.17 -7.89
N GLN A 141 7.22 14.28 -6.57
CA GLN A 141 7.74 15.42 -5.82
C GLN A 141 9.10 15.11 -5.18
N ASN A 142 9.86 16.19 -4.92
CA ASN A 142 11.24 16.20 -4.41
C ASN A 142 11.50 15.11 -3.35
N ALA A 143 12.61 14.38 -3.53
CA ALA A 143 13.11 13.24 -2.73
C ALA A 143 12.50 11.84 -3.00
N ALA A 144 11.84 11.67 -4.15
CA ALA A 144 11.31 10.41 -4.68
C ALA A 144 10.28 9.69 -3.80
N ARG A 145 9.93 10.20 -2.61
CA ARG A 145 9.02 9.56 -1.65
C ARG A 145 7.63 10.20 -1.57
N SER A 146 7.34 11.10 -2.51
CA SER A 146 6.04 11.76 -2.60
C SER A 146 5.57 11.75 -4.04
N ILE A 147 4.29 11.50 -4.24
CA ILE A 147 3.59 11.59 -5.51
C ILE A 147 2.34 12.42 -5.32
N ARG A 148 2.02 13.27 -6.29
CA ARG A 148 0.71 13.89 -6.41
C ARG A 148 -0.03 13.30 -7.61
N ILE A 149 -1.32 13.05 -7.46
CA ILE A 149 -2.21 12.61 -8.53
C ILE A 149 -3.36 13.62 -8.70
N GLN A 150 -3.69 13.95 -9.94
CA GLN A 150 -4.71 14.95 -10.25
C GLN A 150 -6.08 14.28 -10.32
N SER A 151 -6.87 14.41 -9.25
CA SER A 151 -8.26 13.97 -9.24
C SER A 151 -9.18 15.02 -9.89
N PRO A 152 -10.42 14.68 -10.23
CA PRO A 152 -11.42 15.65 -10.67
C PRO A 152 -11.71 16.79 -9.66
N GLN A 153 -11.34 16.60 -8.39
CA GLN A 153 -11.55 17.58 -7.31
C GLN A 153 -10.25 18.30 -6.91
N GLY A 154 -9.16 18.14 -7.66
CA GLY A 154 -7.85 18.75 -7.37
C GLY A 154 -6.76 17.72 -7.08
N TRP A 155 -5.60 18.22 -6.67
CA TRP A 155 -4.41 17.40 -6.46
C TRP A 155 -4.42 16.68 -5.10
N ILE A 156 -4.34 15.36 -5.15
CA ILE A 156 -4.17 14.52 -3.95
C ILE A 156 -2.68 14.27 -3.79
N SER A 157 -2.14 14.47 -2.59
CA SER A 157 -0.73 14.25 -2.27
C SER A 157 -0.56 13.01 -1.41
N ILE A 158 0.36 12.12 -1.79
CA ILE A 158 0.73 10.92 -1.06
C ILE A 158 2.21 11.02 -0.73
N ALA A 159 2.53 11.24 0.55
CA ALA A 159 3.90 11.39 1.03
C ALA A 159 4.26 10.26 2.00
N ILE A 160 5.39 9.60 1.76
CA ILE A 160 5.88 8.50 2.58
C ILE A 160 7.14 8.95 3.32
N SER A 161 7.12 8.84 4.64
CA SER A 161 8.28 8.99 5.50
C SER A 161 8.45 7.73 6.35
N GLY A 162 9.46 7.70 7.22
CA GLY A 162 9.72 6.53 8.03
C GLY A 162 11.14 6.45 8.55
N GLN A 163 11.36 5.44 9.38
CA GLN A 163 12.68 5.05 9.85
C GLN A 163 12.87 3.55 9.70
N PRO A 164 14.05 3.11 9.25
CA PRO A 164 15.17 3.93 8.77
C PRO A 164 14.90 4.54 7.37
N LEU A 165 15.85 5.34 6.88
CA LEU A 165 15.73 6.04 5.60
C LEU A 165 15.37 5.08 4.45
N VAL A 166 14.43 5.51 3.62
CA VAL A 166 14.01 4.82 2.40
C VAL A 166 15.17 4.63 1.45
N ASN A 167 15.34 3.40 0.98
CA ASN A 167 16.43 3.02 0.08
C ASN A 167 16.06 3.19 -1.39
N SER A 168 14.81 2.90 -1.77
CA SER A 168 14.35 3.07 -3.15
C SER A 168 12.86 3.35 -3.24
N VAL A 169 12.49 4.00 -4.34
CA VAL A 169 11.09 4.21 -4.74
C VAL A 169 10.91 3.70 -6.15
N GLN A 170 9.75 3.13 -6.44
CA GLN A 170 9.33 2.73 -7.78
C GLN A 170 7.92 3.25 -8.06
N LEU A 171 7.73 3.82 -9.25
CA LEU A 171 6.42 4.03 -9.84
C LEU A 171 6.31 3.13 -11.07
N VAL A 172 5.30 2.28 -11.10
CA VAL A 172 5.05 1.34 -12.20
C VAL A 172 3.64 1.50 -12.71
N ARG A 173 3.46 1.52 -14.02
CA ARG A 173 2.16 1.51 -14.68
C ARG A 173 2.12 0.38 -15.68
N ALA A 174 1.10 -0.47 -15.60
CA ALA A 174 0.90 -1.53 -16.57
C ALA A 174 2.14 -2.44 -16.81
N GLY A 175 2.92 -2.72 -15.77
CA GLY A 175 4.16 -3.49 -15.85
C GLY A 175 5.40 -2.73 -16.33
N GLU A 176 5.29 -1.43 -16.61
CA GLU A 176 6.40 -0.58 -17.06
C GLU A 176 6.89 0.34 -15.93
N LEU A 177 8.21 0.39 -15.72
CA LEU A 177 8.83 1.30 -14.76
C LEU A 177 8.81 2.73 -15.28
N LEU A 178 8.09 3.62 -14.59
CA LEU A 178 8.00 5.04 -14.93
C LEU A 178 8.98 5.91 -14.14
N HIS A 179 9.28 5.53 -12.90
CA HIS A 179 10.21 6.24 -12.03
C HIS A 179 10.91 5.28 -11.07
N GLY A 180 12.16 5.57 -10.72
CA GLY A 180 12.96 4.78 -9.80
C GLY A 180 13.86 3.76 -10.48
N SER A 181 14.21 2.70 -9.76
CA SER A 181 15.05 1.61 -10.27
C SER A 181 14.72 0.29 -9.56
N GLY A 182 15.21 -0.82 -10.11
CA GLY A 182 14.99 -2.16 -9.57
C GLY A 182 14.09 -3.03 -10.45
N PRO A 183 13.90 -4.30 -10.06
CA PRO A 183 13.08 -5.24 -10.82
C PRO A 183 11.61 -4.81 -10.82
N VAL A 184 10.91 -5.10 -11.92
CA VAL A 184 9.47 -4.85 -12.09
C VAL A 184 8.79 -6.13 -12.55
N SER A 185 7.64 -6.42 -11.94
CA SER A 185 6.76 -7.49 -12.40
C SER A 185 5.77 -6.95 -13.45
N PRO A 186 5.48 -7.72 -14.52
CA PRO A 186 4.42 -7.37 -15.48
C PRO A 186 3.03 -7.19 -14.83
N ALA A 187 2.82 -7.78 -13.65
CA ALA A 187 1.57 -7.72 -12.90
C ALA A 187 1.38 -6.42 -12.08
N TRP A 188 2.40 -5.58 -11.96
CA TRP A 188 2.30 -4.34 -11.19
C TRP A 188 1.62 -3.21 -11.97
N GLY A 189 0.84 -2.38 -11.28
CA GLY A 189 0.15 -1.23 -11.89
C GLY A 189 -1.07 -1.64 -12.72
N TRP A 190 -1.88 -2.56 -12.19
CA TRP A 190 -3.13 -3.02 -12.79
C TRP A 190 -4.24 -3.11 -11.74
N VAL A 191 -5.46 -2.76 -12.14
CA VAL A 191 -6.70 -3.02 -11.41
C VAL A 191 -7.61 -3.88 -12.28
N SER A 192 -8.30 -4.84 -11.67
CA SER A 192 -9.30 -5.67 -12.32
C SER A 192 -10.69 -5.37 -11.75
N PRO A 193 -11.48 -4.48 -12.40
CA PRO A 193 -12.81 -4.13 -11.92
C PRO A 193 -13.81 -5.27 -12.11
N THR A 194 -13.59 -6.11 -13.13
CA THR A 194 -14.41 -7.28 -13.44
C THR A 194 -13.53 -8.43 -13.94
N TYR A 195 -14.09 -9.65 -13.90
CA TYR A 195 -13.40 -10.85 -14.37
C TYR A 195 -12.90 -10.69 -15.82
N ASN A 196 -11.67 -11.12 -16.09
CA ASN A 196 -11.02 -11.02 -17.40
C ASN A 196 -10.82 -9.58 -17.94
N VAL A 197 -11.06 -8.54 -17.12
CA VAL A 197 -10.73 -7.15 -17.46
C VAL A 197 -9.64 -6.67 -16.51
N LYS A 198 -8.60 -6.05 -17.08
CA LYS A 198 -7.62 -5.29 -16.32
C LYS A 198 -7.40 -3.94 -17.00
N ILE A 199 -7.28 -2.91 -16.19
CA ILE A 199 -7.00 -1.54 -16.62
C ILE A 199 -5.71 -1.06 -15.93
N PRO A 200 -4.92 -0.19 -16.58
CA PRO A 200 -3.75 0.39 -15.96
C PRO A 200 -4.08 1.11 -14.65
N ALA A 201 -3.12 1.09 -13.74
CA ALA A 201 -3.11 1.83 -12.47
C ALA A 201 -1.67 2.22 -12.14
N LEU A 202 -1.49 3.14 -11.21
CA LEU A 202 -0.19 3.58 -10.72
C LEU A 202 0.21 2.77 -9.48
N SER A 203 1.15 1.85 -9.62
CA SER A 203 1.79 1.14 -8.51
C SER A 203 2.92 1.99 -7.96
N PHE A 204 2.69 2.63 -6.80
CA PHE A 204 3.68 3.43 -6.10
C PHE A 204 4.22 2.64 -4.90
N ALA A 205 5.53 2.36 -4.89
CA ALA A 205 6.14 1.52 -3.87
C ALA A 205 7.44 2.11 -3.31
N VAL A 206 7.62 1.94 -2.02
CA VAL A 206 8.81 2.35 -1.28
C VAL A 206 9.45 1.12 -0.63
N THR A 207 10.77 0.97 -0.76
CA THR A 207 11.50 -0.16 -0.18
C THR A 207 12.59 0.31 0.79
N VAL A 208 12.67 -0.36 1.93
CA VAL A 208 13.68 -0.17 2.98
C VAL A 208 14.31 -1.53 3.29
N THR A 209 15.63 -1.56 3.46
CA THR A 209 16.34 -2.74 3.98
C THR A 209 17.07 -2.36 5.25
N ALA A 210 16.63 -2.91 6.39
CA ALA A 210 17.19 -2.59 7.70
C ALA A 210 16.81 -3.59 8.79
N ALA A 211 17.43 -3.45 9.96
CA ALA A 211 17.03 -4.16 11.17
C ALA A 211 15.67 -3.66 11.68
N LEU A 212 14.94 -4.53 12.38
CA LEU A 212 13.69 -4.16 13.04
C LEU A 212 13.96 -3.21 14.24
N PRO A 213 13.01 -2.32 14.57
CA PRO A 213 11.75 -2.09 13.87
C PRO A 213 11.91 -1.25 12.60
N ILE A 214 11.08 -1.55 11.59
CA ILE A 214 10.93 -0.70 10.39
C ILE A 214 9.56 -0.02 10.50
N VAL A 215 9.53 1.30 10.30
CA VAL A 215 8.30 2.10 10.36
C VAL A 215 8.14 2.91 9.09
N PHE A 216 6.99 2.81 8.44
CA PHE A 216 6.54 3.71 7.38
C PHE A 216 5.40 4.58 7.89
N ILE A 217 5.39 5.84 7.49
CA ILE A 217 4.29 6.77 7.70
C ILE A 217 3.87 7.28 6.34
N THR A 218 2.67 6.92 5.89
CA THR A 218 2.06 7.49 4.68
C THR A 218 1.06 8.55 5.10
N LYS A 219 1.16 9.73 4.49
CA LYS A 219 0.16 10.78 4.58
C LYS A 219 -0.55 10.93 3.25
N PHE A 220 -1.88 10.77 3.26
CA PHE A 220 -2.74 11.22 2.16
C PHE A 220 -3.31 12.58 2.54
N THR A 221 -3.07 13.58 1.69
CA THR A 221 -3.62 14.92 1.84
C THR A 221 -4.50 15.20 0.63
N PHE A 222 -5.78 15.44 0.89
CA PHE A 222 -6.77 15.70 -0.15
C PHE A 222 -6.93 17.22 -0.38
N PRO A 223 -7.41 17.64 -1.56
CA PRO A 223 -7.70 19.04 -1.84
C PRO A 223 -8.63 19.66 -0.81
N GLY A 224 -8.25 20.84 -0.30
CA GLY A 224 -9.11 21.63 0.55
C GLY A 224 -10.28 22.27 -0.22
N PRO A 225 -11.26 22.86 0.47
CA PRO A 225 -12.43 23.49 -0.16
C PRO A 225 -12.09 24.62 -1.16
N GLU A 226 -10.90 25.22 -1.07
CA GLU A 226 -10.48 26.34 -1.94
C GLU A 226 -9.86 25.88 -3.27
N GLU A 227 -9.29 24.67 -3.35
CA GLU A 227 -8.67 24.15 -4.58
C GLU A 227 -9.69 23.62 -5.59
N THR A 228 -10.93 23.30 -5.15
CA THR A 228 -12.00 22.76 -6.01
C THR A 228 -12.68 23.82 -6.89
N GLY A 229 -12.31 25.10 -6.74
CA GLY A 229 -13.01 26.25 -7.31
C GLY A 229 -12.41 26.89 -8.57
N GLN A 230 -11.31 26.39 -9.13
CA GLN A 230 -10.80 26.94 -10.40
C GLN A 230 -11.38 26.19 -11.60
N PRO A 231 -12.34 26.78 -12.35
CA PRO A 231 -12.72 26.23 -13.64
C PRO A 231 -11.50 26.30 -14.56
N HIS A 232 -11.21 25.18 -15.23
CA HIS A 232 -10.31 25.17 -16.37
C HIS A 232 -10.84 26.16 -17.41
N SER A 233 -10.24 27.35 -17.47
CA SER A 233 -10.40 28.25 -18.60
C SER A 233 -9.79 27.57 -19.83
N SER A 234 -10.68 27.30 -20.79
CA SER A 234 -10.52 27.00 -22.22
C SER A 234 -9.11 26.95 -22.80
#